data_AF-A0A6J4NXV0-F1
#
_entry.id   AF-A0A6J4NXV0-F1
#
_cell.length_a   1.000
_cell.length_b   1.000
_cell.length_c   1.000
_cell.angle_alpha   90.00
_cell.angle_beta   90.00
_cell.angle_gamma   90.00
#
_symmetry.space_group_name_H-M   'P 1'
#
loop_
_entity.id
_entity.type
_entity.pdbx_description
1 polymer ?
#
loop_
_entity_poly.entity_id
_entity_poly.type
_entity_poly.pdbx_seq_one_letter_code
_entity_poly.pdbx_strand_id
1 'polypeptide(L)'
;MNETITARSLPRAFPDHTQLPDSDGTFVKNFQEHPQSIILTDSIGPVVERLHPDGQYAIGQDCGIYWRETDAPEGCAEAPDWF
;
A
#
# COMPACT_ATOMS: atom_id res chain seq x y z
N MET A 1 35.27 24.71 -13.62
CA MET A 1 34.03 25.47 -13.30
C MET A 1 32.99 24.41 -12.99
N ASN A 2 32.77 24.10 -11.71
CA ASN A 2 31.80 23.09 -11.31
C ASN A 2 30.45 23.75 -11.18
N GLU A 3 29.53 23.41 -12.08
CA GLU A 3 28.15 23.86 -11.97
C GLU A 3 27.51 23.11 -10.80
N THR A 4 27.27 23.86 -9.72
CA THR A 4 26.46 23.43 -8.59
C THR A 4 25.09 23.02 -9.14
N ILE A 5 24.75 21.75 -9.01
CA ILE A 5 23.40 21.25 -9.32
C ILE A 5 22.47 21.95 -8.33
N THR A 6 21.88 23.06 -8.74
CA THR A 6 20.81 23.73 -8.02
C THR A 6 19.75 22.67 -7.76
N ALA A 7 19.46 22.42 -6.48
CA ALA A 7 18.50 21.42 -6.04
C ALA A 7 17.20 21.61 -6.82
N ARG A 8 17.03 20.83 -7.88
CA ARG A 8 15.82 20.77 -8.69
C ARG A 8 14.71 20.47 -7.68
N SER A 9 13.76 21.39 -7.53
CA SER A 9 12.70 21.31 -6.51
C SER A 9 12.05 19.93 -6.54
N LEU A 10 12.49 19.04 -5.67
CA LEU A 10 11.90 17.73 -5.54
C LEU A 10 10.46 17.96 -5.06
N PRO A 11 9.47 17.21 -5.60
CA PRO A 11 8.14 17.24 -5.02
C PRO A 11 8.23 16.90 -3.53
N ARG A 12 7.32 17.48 -2.73
CA ARG A 12 7.22 17.17 -1.30
C ARG A 12 7.12 15.65 -1.13
N ALA A 13 7.83 15.12 -0.15
CA ALA A 13 7.71 13.71 0.19
C ALA A 13 6.28 13.40 0.63
N PHE A 14 5.76 12.25 0.18
CA PHE A 14 4.49 11.71 0.66
C PHE A 14 4.54 11.52 2.18
N PRO A 15 3.40 11.63 2.89
CA PRO A 15 3.34 11.31 4.30
C PRO A 15 3.78 9.86 4.55
N ASP A 16 4.61 9.65 5.57
CA ASP A 16 4.96 8.31 6.01
C ASP A 16 3.92 7.74 6.99
N HIS A 17 4.07 6.46 7.35
CA HIS A 17 3.17 5.77 8.29
C HIS A 17 3.06 6.42 9.69
N THR A 18 3.96 7.36 10.05
CA THR A 18 3.89 8.11 11.32
C THR A 18 3.06 9.40 11.20
N GLN A 19 2.72 9.80 9.97
CA GLN A 19 1.98 11.02 9.65
C GLN A 19 0.55 10.73 9.19
N LEU A 20 0.21 9.46 8.97
CA LEU A 20 -1.14 9.00 8.69
C LEU A 20 -1.83 8.60 10.01
N PRO A 21 -3.15 8.84 10.14
CA PRO A 21 -3.90 8.37 11.30
C PRO A 21 -3.87 6.84 11.38
N ASP A 22 -3.77 6.32 12.59
CA ASP A 22 -3.76 4.88 12.91
C ASP A 22 -5.17 4.31 13.16
N SER A 23 -6.17 5.16 13.37
CA SER A 23 -7.59 4.80 13.46
C SER A 23 -8.49 5.97 13.01
N ASP A 24 -9.68 5.67 12.50
CA ASP A 24 -10.73 6.63 12.18
C ASP A 24 -11.90 6.62 13.20
N GLY A 25 -11.77 5.82 14.27
CA GLY A 25 -12.78 5.65 15.30
C GLY A 25 -14.01 4.83 14.87
N THR A 26 -13.95 4.15 13.73
CA THR A 26 -15.00 3.25 13.25
C THR A 26 -14.58 1.77 13.37
N PHE A 27 -15.56 0.85 13.42
CA PHE A 27 -15.24 -0.58 13.45
C PHE A 27 -14.72 -1.06 12.10
N VAL A 28 -13.68 -1.91 12.10
CA VAL A 28 -13.18 -2.59 10.91
C VAL A 28 -14.30 -3.32 10.19
N LYS A 29 -14.44 -3.04 8.90
CA LYS A 29 -15.33 -3.77 7.99
C LYS A 29 -14.62 -4.83 7.16
N ASN A 30 -13.28 -4.74 7.03
CA ASN A 30 -12.44 -5.63 6.21
C ASN A 30 -12.59 -7.12 6.55
N PHE A 31 -12.68 -7.47 7.83
CA PHE A 31 -12.80 -8.89 8.24
C PHE A 31 -14.16 -9.53 7.91
N GLN A 32 -15.13 -8.73 7.45
CA GLN A 32 -16.46 -9.21 7.04
C GLN A 32 -16.62 -9.25 5.51
N GLU A 33 -15.64 -8.75 4.76
CA GLU A 33 -15.69 -8.81 3.30
C GLU A 33 -15.53 -10.24 2.82
N HIS A 34 -16.27 -10.57 1.76
CA HIS A 34 -16.31 -11.92 1.20
C HIS A 34 -14.88 -12.33 0.79
N PRO A 35 -14.49 -13.63 0.86
CA PRO A 35 -13.17 -14.16 0.46
C PRO A 35 -12.74 -13.93 -1.01
N GLN A 36 -13.27 -12.94 -1.71
CA GLN A 36 -12.86 -12.53 -3.05
C GLN A 36 -11.35 -12.20 -3.13
N SER A 37 -10.73 -11.74 -2.04
CA SER A 37 -9.27 -11.57 -1.95
C SER A 37 -8.49 -12.89 -2.14
N ILE A 38 -9.08 -14.02 -1.74
CA ILE A 38 -8.53 -15.36 -1.97
C ILE A 38 -8.54 -15.69 -3.46
N ILE A 39 -9.58 -15.29 -4.21
CA ILE A 39 -9.67 -15.55 -5.65
C ILE A 39 -8.53 -14.85 -6.40
N LEU A 40 -8.21 -13.60 -6.04
CA LEU A 40 -7.10 -12.87 -6.67
C LEU A 40 -5.75 -13.54 -6.36
N THR A 41 -5.56 -13.96 -5.11
CA THR A 41 -4.35 -14.67 -4.67
C THR A 41 -4.17 -15.99 -5.42
N ASP A 42 -5.22 -16.81 -5.47
CA ASP A 42 -5.20 -18.09 -6.19
C ASP A 42 -5.01 -17.90 -7.70
N SER A 43 -5.66 -16.90 -8.30
CA SER A 43 -5.59 -16.66 -9.74
C SER A 43 -4.21 -16.17 -10.19
N ILE A 44 -3.52 -15.37 -9.37
CA ILE A 44 -2.22 -14.81 -9.72
C ILE A 44 -1.06 -15.77 -9.40
N GLY A 45 -1.25 -16.70 -8.45
CA GLY A 45 -0.22 -17.65 -8.00
C GLY A 45 0.58 -18.31 -9.14
N PRO A 46 -0.07 -19.00 -10.11
CA PRO A 46 0.64 -19.67 -11.20
C PRO A 46 1.47 -18.73 -12.08
N VAL A 47 1.06 -17.46 -12.20
CA VAL A 47 1.80 -16.46 -12.98
C VAL A 47 3.06 -16.04 -12.22
N VAL A 48 2.95 -15.80 -10.92
CA VAL A 48 4.08 -15.41 -10.08
C VAL A 48 5.09 -16.54 -9.96
N GLU A 49 4.64 -17.79 -9.76
CA GLU A 49 5.50 -18.97 -9.74
C GLU A 49 6.30 -19.14 -11.05
N ARG A 50 5.68 -18.86 -12.20
CA ARG A 50 6.36 -18.89 -13.50
C ARG A 50 7.43 -17.80 -13.63
N LEU A 51 7.20 -16.62 -13.05
CA LEU A 51 8.12 -15.48 -13.13
C LEU A 51 9.24 -15.55 -12.07
N HIS A 52 8.94 -16.10 -10.90
CA HIS A 52 9.81 -16.22 -9.73
C HIS A 52 9.88 -17.68 -9.24
N PRO A 53 10.47 -18.60 -10.04
CA PRO A 53 10.56 -20.02 -9.68
C PRO A 53 11.48 -20.28 -8.48
N ASP A 54 12.29 -19.29 -8.09
CA ASP A 54 13.11 -19.29 -6.89
C ASP A 54 12.34 -18.93 -5.61
N GLY A 55 11.04 -18.61 -5.74
CA GLY A 55 10.18 -18.24 -4.63
C GLY A 55 10.52 -16.87 -4.02
N GLN A 56 11.30 -16.04 -4.70
CA GLN A 56 11.67 -14.70 -4.20
C GLN A 56 10.56 -13.68 -4.48
N TYR A 57 9.38 -13.90 -3.89
CA TYR A 57 8.25 -12.97 -3.94
C TYR A 57 7.41 -13.06 -2.65
N ALA A 58 6.57 -12.05 -2.41
CA ALA A 58 5.56 -12.07 -1.35
C ALA A 58 4.23 -11.56 -1.91
N ILE A 59 3.13 -12.13 -1.44
CA ILE A 59 1.77 -11.63 -1.71
C ILE A 59 1.23 -11.08 -0.39
N GLY A 60 1.11 -9.75 -0.32
CA GLY A 60 0.50 -9.07 0.83
C GLY A 60 -1.00 -8.91 0.60
N GLN A 61 -1.81 -9.73 1.27
CA GLN A 61 -3.25 -9.48 1.36
C GLN A 61 -3.47 -8.25 2.26
N ASP A 62 -4.44 -7.42 1.90
CA ASP A 62 -4.83 -6.21 2.64
C ASP A 62 -3.66 -5.23 2.89
N CYS A 63 -2.65 -5.24 2.02
CA CYS A 63 -1.57 -4.27 2.05
C CYS A 63 -1.97 -3.04 1.24
N GLY A 64 -2.33 -1.95 1.93
CA GLY A 64 -2.59 -0.66 1.29
C GLY A 64 -1.36 -0.16 0.52
N ILE A 65 -1.47 -0.05 -0.80
CA ILE A 65 -0.46 0.60 -1.64
C ILE A 65 -0.88 2.04 -1.86
N TYR A 66 -0.23 2.96 -1.16
CA TYR A 66 -0.43 4.39 -1.35
C TYR A 66 0.20 4.84 -2.68
N TRP A 67 -0.66 5.14 -3.67
CA TRP A 67 -0.22 5.58 -5.00
C TRP A 67 -0.38 7.10 -5.23
N ARG A 68 -1.16 7.79 -4.39
CA ARG A 68 -1.40 9.25 -4.46
C ARG A 68 -1.87 9.80 -3.11
N GLU A 69 -1.48 11.04 -2.77
CA GLU A 69 -2.07 11.76 -1.63
C GLU A 69 -3.55 12.05 -1.90
N THR A 70 -4.38 11.93 -0.86
CA THR A 70 -5.77 12.34 -0.87
C THR A 70 -6.00 13.50 0.08
N ASP A 71 -7.10 14.22 -0.13
CA ASP A 71 -7.63 15.22 0.79
C ASP A 71 -9.02 14.74 1.28
N ALA A 72 -9.18 14.28 2.52
CA ALA A 72 -8.18 14.19 3.58
C ALA A 72 -7.15 13.02 3.39
N PRO A 73 -5.98 13.02 4.07
CA PRO A 73 -4.94 12.00 3.90
C PRO A 73 -5.42 10.55 4.07
N GLU A 74 -6.49 10.35 4.83
CA GLU A 74 -7.16 9.07 5.09
C GLU A 74 -8.10 8.61 3.96
N GLY A 75 -8.45 9.48 3.00
CA GLY A 75 -9.46 9.22 1.98
C GLY A 75 -9.16 8.04 1.02
N CYS A 76 -7.93 7.55 1.00
CA CYS A 76 -7.54 6.28 0.36
C CYS A 76 -6.73 5.36 1.28
N ALA A 77 -6.68 5.67 2.57
CA ALA A 77 -6.02 4.90 3.61
C ALA A 77 -7.07 4.13 4.41
N GLU A 78 -7.32 2.88 4.07
CA GLU A 78 -8.05 1.98 4.97
C GLU A 78 -7.01 1.26 5.82
N ALA A 79 -6.65 1.87 6.95
CA ALA A 79 -5.80 1.20 7.93
C ALA A 79 -6.58 0.00 8.47
N PRO A 80 -6.00 -1.22 8.49
CA PRO A 80 -6.61 -2.30 9.23
C PRO A 80 -6.53 -1.93 10.72
N ASP A 81 -7.67 -1.54 11.29
CA ASP A 81 -7.75 -1.22 12.73
C ASP A 81 -7.53 -2.54 13.50
N TRP A 82 -6.29 -2.81 13.88
CA TRP A 82 -5.93 -4.03 14.62
C TRP A 82 -6.38 -3.87 16.08
N PHE A 83 -7.65 -4.19 16.33
CA PHE A 83 -8.20 -4.42 17.67
C PHE A 83 -8.55 -5.90 17.89
#